data_AF-A0A2E7E434-F1
#
_entry.id   AF-A0A2E7E434-F1
#
_cell.length_a   1.000
_cell.length_b   1.000
_cell.length_c   1.000
_cell.angle_alpha   90.00
_cell.angle_beta   90.00
_cell.angle_gamma   90.00
#
_symmetry.space_group_name_H-M   'P 1'
#
loop_
_entity.id
_entity.type
_entity.pdbx_description
1 polymer ?
#
loop_
_entity_poly.entity_id
_entity_poly.type
_entity_poly.pdbx_seq_one_letter_code
_entity_poly.pdbx_strand_id
1 'polypeptide(L)'
;MSLKSVCPTLFSREQGPPDLDKLFSNALRKARQRNASSQPPADGDITISFKWILVLGLILLMLSGIYIVSPAERGVELRFGQFSRITEPGPHWIPPIIASKKIVNVQKIYMFDHTAQMLTRDANIVDVALSVQYRIRSPELFLFNVREPLGSVQQATASAVRQVVGHTTLDDVLTDGRVLAREQMLAQLKSTLEQYQTGIEITDLNLQPIKPPEAVTEAFDDAIKAREDEQRYINKALAYEEKIVLTAKGRSKRILQEADAYRQKVMMAAQADIESYLALLPQHKRAPKITDFRLYTAALENVFSSARKIMVEGDNRAQVMVWPNAQHMPRIETQKITGTLAANAAAENLPDQSALKHTTSRLTSPHSTRGTYSAPLNLSRSRT
;
A
#
# COMPACT_ATOMS: atom_id res chain seq x y z
N MET A 1 7.59 -36.36 -61.77
CA MET A 1 9.00 -35.91 -61.69
C MET A 1 9.22 -35.49 -60.24
N SER A 2 9.70 -36.40 -59.37
CA SER A 2 11.13 -36.55 -58.97
C SER A 2 11.54 -35.42 -58.02
N LEU A 3 12.17 -35.56 -56.84
CA LEU A 3 12.95 -36.58 -56.15
C LEU A 3 12.86 -36.20 -54.63
N LYS A 4 12.76 -37.13 -53.66
CA LYS A 4 13.80 -38.03 -53.12
C LYS A 4 14.78 -37.34 -52.14
N SER A 5 14.75 -37.83 -50.88
CA SER A 5 15.85 -37.99 -49.90
C SER A 5 16.56 -36.73 -49.38
N VAL A 6 16.98 -36.61 -48.11
CA VAL A 6 17.98 -37.44 -47.40
C VAL A 6 17.85 -37.31 -45.86
N CYS A 7 18.16 -38.44 -45.18
CA CYS A 7 18.29 -38.78 -43.74
C CYS A 7 19.42 -37.99 -42.99
N PRO A 8 19.71 -38.13 -41.66
CA PRO A 8 19.91 -39.43 -40.97
C PRO A 8 19.54 -39.57 -39.46
N THR A 9 19.21 -40.83 -39.13
CA THR A 9 19.46 -41.64 -37.92
C THR A 9 19.97 -41.01 -36.62
N LEU A 10 19.35 -41.37 -35.48
CA LEU A 10 19.99 -42.02 -34.31
C LEU A 10 18.90 -42.55 -33.34
N PHE A 11 18.96 -43.86 -33.05
CA PHE A 11 18.67 -44.57 -31.78
C PHE A 11 17.60 -43.99 -30.80
N SER A 12 16.57 -44.70 -30.36
CA SER A 12 16.63 -46.03 -29.73
C SER A 12 15.30 -46.78 -29.72
N ARG A 13 15.45 -48.10 -29.76
CA ARG A 13 14.48 -49.20 -29.62
C ARG A 13 13.46 -49.02 -28.48
N GLU A 14 12.20 -49.22 -28.80
CA GLU A 14 11.25 -49.86 -27.89
C GLU A 14 11.60 -51.35 -27.79
N GLN A 15 11.97 -51.80 -26.59
CA GLN A 15 11.97 -53.21 -26.23
C GLN A 15 10.71 -53.44 -25.40
N GLY A 16 9.78 -54.21 -25.95
CA GLY A 16 8.67 -54.77 -25.19
C GLY A 16 9.20 -55.62 -24.01
N PRO A 17 8.40 -55.77 -22.96
CA PRO A 17 8.85 -56.39 -21.73
C PRO A 17 9.32 -57.84 -21.96
N PRO A 18 10.44 -58.25 -21.34
CA PRO A 18 10.94 -59.62 -21.41
C PRO A 18 9.92 -60.60 -20.81
N ASP A 19 9.64 -61.68 -21.54
CA ASP A 19 8.72 -62.76 -21.20
C ASP A 19 9.01 -63.37 -19.81
N LEU A 20 8.30 -62.90 -18.78
CA LEU A 20 8.29 -63.48 -17.43
C LEU A 20 7.59 -64.86 -17.39
N ASP A 21 6.70 -65.13 -18.36
CA ASP A 21 5.95 -66.39 -18.48
C ASP A 21 6.84 -67.59 -18.83
N LYS A 22 7.95 -67.36 -19.54
CA LYS A 22 8.93 -68.40 -19.89
C LYS A 22 9.86 -68.74 -18.72
N LEU A 23 10.05 -67.83 -17.77
CA LEU A 23 10.85 -68.06 -16.57
C LEU A 23 10.04 -68.83 -15.50
N PHE A 24 8.75 -68.51 -15.36
CA PHE A 24 7.86 -69.21 -14.42
C PHE A 24 7.54 -70.64 -14.85
N SER A 25 7.24 -70.86 -16.13
CA SER A 25 6.90 -72.20 -16.63
C SER A 25 8.09 -73.17 -16.58
N ASN A 26 9.31 -72.70 -16.86
CA ASN A 26 10.51 -73.51 -16.77
C ASN A 26 10.91 -73.79 -15.31
N ALA A 27 10.65 -72.88 -14.37
CA ALA A 27 10.83 -73.13 -12.95
C ALA A 27 9.82 -74.15 -12.40
N LEU A 28 8.55 -74.06 -12.82
CA LEU A 28 7.50 -74.99 -12.38
C LEU A 28 7.69 -76.40 -12.96
N ARG A 29 8.18 -76.50 -14.21
CA ARG A 29 8.51 -77.80 -14.82
C ARG A 29 9.76 -78.43 -14.20
N LYS A 30 10.77 -77.62 -13.83
CA LYS A 30 11.99 -78.09 -13.16
C LYS A 30 11.76 -78.46 -11.69
N ALA A 31 10.81 -77.81 -11.02
CA ALA A 31 10.37 -78.18 -9.67
C ALA A 31 9.53 -79.47 -9.67
N ARG A 32 8.66 -79.66 -10.67
CA ARG A 32 7.85 -80.88 -10.80
C ARG A 32 8.66 -82.11 -11.21
N GLN A 33 9.79 -81.92 -11.90
CA GLN A 33 10.67 -83.00 -12.35
C GLN A 33 11.72 -83.44 -11.30
N ARG A 34 11.75 -82.80 -10.13
CA ARG A 34 12.65 -83.15 -9.02
C ARG A 34 11.97 -83.93 -7.88
N ASN A 35 10.68 -84.28 -8.05
CA ASN A 35 9.88 -85.07 -7.10
C ASN A 35 9.58 -86.50 -7.58
N ALA A 36 10.31 -87.01 -8.58
CA ALA A 36 10.18 -88.39 -9.06
C ALA A 36 11.53 -89.12 -8.97
N SER A 37 12.04 -89.28 -7.75
CA SER A 37 13.02 -90.31 -7.41
C SER A 37 12.95 -90.55 -5.91
N SER A 38 12.18 -91.55 -5.53
CA SER A 38 12.12 -92.14 -4.20
C SER A 38 13.42 -92.89 -3.91
N GLN A 39 14.28 -92.32 -3.07
CA GLN A 39 15.26 -93.05 -2.28
C GLN A 39 15.27 -92.38 -0.90
N PRO A 40 15.03 -93.10 0.21
CA PRO A 40 15.04 -92.48 1.53
C PRO A 40 16.50 -92.35 2.00
N PRO A 41 16.98 -91.17 2.40
CA PRO A 41 18.02 -91.10 3.40
C PRO A 41 17.37 -90.94 4.77
N ALA A 42 17.85 -91.80 5.67
CA ALA A 42 17.99 -91.67 7.11
C ALA A 42 17.24 -90.53 7.82
N ASP A 43 16.55 -90.91 8.89
CA ASP A 43 16.07 -90.10 10.02
C ASP A 43 17.06 -89.01 10.46
N GLY A 44 17.00 -87.88 9.75
CA GLY A 44 17.78 -86.69 9.97
C GLY A 44 16.85 -85.49 9.94
N ASP A 45 16.16 -85.28 11.05
CA ASP A 45 15.78 -83.96 11.54
C ASP A 45 14.98 -83.06 10.55
N ILE A 46 13.86 -83.55 10.02
CA ILE A 46 12.86 -82.73 9.30
C ILE A 46 12.32 -81.59 10.21
N THR A 47 12.44 -81.78 11.52
CA THR A 47 12.25 -80.76 12.55
C THR A 47 13.20 -79.57 12.42
N ILE A 48 14.44 -79.74 11.92
CA ILE A 48 15.38 -78.65 11.70
C ILE A 48 14.97 -77.81 10.48
N SER A 49 14.55 -78.41 9.36
CA SER A 49 14.16 -77.65 8.15
C SER A 49 12.91 -76.79 8.33
N PHE A 50 11.86 -77.30 8.99
CA PHE A 50 10.69 -76.49 9.33
C PHE A 50 11.01 -75.39 10.36
N LYS A 51 11.90 -75.65 11.32
CA LYS A 51 12.39 -74.64 12.26
C LYS A 51 13.12 -73.50 11.54
N TRP A 52 14.02 -73.79 10.60
CA TRP A 52 14.72 -72.73 9.85
C TRP A 52 13.78 -71.95 8.91
N ILE A 53 12.79 -72.59 8.29
CA ILE A 53 11.75 -71.90 7.52
C ILE A 53 10.94 -70.95 8.41
N LEU A 54 10.53 -71.42 9.60
CA LEU A 54 9.77 -70.62 10.57
C LEU A 54 10.61 -69.44 11.07
N VAL A 55 11.89 -69.68 11.38
CA VAL A 55 12.84 -68.64 11.81
C VAL A 55 13.07 -67.63 10.70
N LEU A 56 13.28 -68.07 9.45
CA LEU A 56 13.46 -67.18 8.30
C LEU A 56 12.20 -66.36 8.02
N GLY A 57 11.01 -66.97 8.12
CA GLY A 57 9.73 -66.28 7.99
C GLY A 57 9.50 -65.24 9.10
N LEU A 58 9.87 -65.56 10.35
CA LEU A 58 9.81 -64.63 11.47
C LEU A 58 10.78 -63.46 11.30
N ILE A 59 12.00 -63.72 10.80
CA ILE A 59 13.00 -62.69 10.49
C ILE A 59 12.50 -61.79 9.36
N LEU A 60 11.95 -62.36 8.30
CA LEU A 60 11.36 -61.60 7.19
C LEU A 60 10.19 -60.73 7.67
N LEU A 61 9.38 -61.24 8.58
CA LEU A 61 8.26 -60.51 9.19
C LEU A 61 8.74 -59.37 10.10
N MET A 62 9.81 -59.59 10.87
CA MET A 62 10.50 -58.55 11.65
C MET A 62 11.09 -57.48 10.74
N LEU A 63 11.81 -57.83 9.67
CA LEU A 63 12.39 -56.84 8.76
C LEU A 63 11.32 -56.08 7.97
N SER A 64 10.25 -56.76 7.54
CA SER A 64 9.17 -56.16 6.75
C SER A 64 8.36 -55.10 7.53
N GLY A 65 8.43 -55.10 8.87
CA GLY A 65 7.68 -54.18 9.72
C GLY A 65 8.36 -52.82 9.96
N ILE A 66 9.63 -52.66 9.53
CA ILE A 66 10.39 -51.43 9.75
C ILE A 66 9.94 -50.35 8.76
N TYR A 67 9.61 -49.16 9.26
CA TYR A 67 9.39 -47.98 8.43
C TYR A 67 9.97 -46.73 9.10
N ILE A 68 10.22 -45.71 8.29
CA ILE A 68 10.79 -44.45 8.74
C ILE A 68 9.74 -43.36 8.54
N VAL A 69 9.52 -42.54 9.57
CA VAL A 69 8.65 -41.37 9.52
C VAL A 69 9.52 -40.12 9.38
N SER A 70 9.20 -39.30 8.37
CA SER A 70 9.90 -38.04 8.12
C SER A 70 9.62 -37.01 9.23
N PRO A 71 10.52 -36.05 9.52
CA PRO A 71 10.28 -35.01 10.54
C PRO A 71 9.03 -34.14 10.30
N ALA A 72 8.63 -33.96 9.04
CA ALA A 72 7.43 -33.22 8.65
C ALA A 72 6.13 -34.04 8.74
N GLU A 73 6.24 -35.34 9.00
CA GLU A 73 5.15 -36.29 8.97
C GLU A 73 4.93 -36.89 10.36
N ARG A 74 3.71 -37.33 10.62
CA ARG A 74 3.37 -38.16 11.77
C ARG A 74 2.68 -39.42 11.30
N GLY A 75 3.15 -40.54 11.83
CA GLY A 75 2.51 -41.82 11.63
C GLY A 75 1.36 -41.96 12.62
N VAL A 76 0.25 -42.52 12.15
CA VAL A 76 -0.86 -42.96 12.99
C VAL A 76 -0.95 -44.47 12.82
N GLU A 77 -0.71 -45.17 13.93
CA GLU A 77 -0.74 -46.61 14.00
C GLU A 77 -2.12 -47.10 14.43
N LEU A 78 -2.67 -47.98 13.62
CA LEU A 78 -3.95 -48.64 13.83
C LEU A 78 -3.68 -50.11 14.14
N ARG A 79 -4.12 -50.61 15.29
CA ARG A 79 -4.08 -52.05 15.62
C ARG A 79 -5.49 -52.60 15.53
N PHE A 80 -5.71 -53.63 14.70
CA PHE A 80 -7.05 -54.19 14.44
C PHE A 80 -8.12 -53.13 14.10
N GLY A 81 -7.72 -52.04 13.44
CA GLY A 81 -8.61 -50.93 13.10
C GLY A 81 -8.89 -49.93 14.22
N GLN A 82 -8.39 -50.15 15.44
CA GLN A 82 -8.45 -49.19 16.54
C GLN A 82 -7.18 -48.34 16.61
N PHE A 83 -7.32 -47.08 16.97
CA PHE A 83 -6.20 -46.17 17.21
C PHE A 83 -5.34 -46.67 18.37
N SER A 84 -4.03 -46.82 18.16
CA SER A 84 -3.11 -47.30 19.19
C SER A 84 -2.10 -46.25 19.62
N ARG A 85 -1.39 -45.62 18.67
CA ARG A 85 -0.31 -44.67 18.99
C ARG A 85 -0.04 -43.69 17.85
N ILE A 86 0.42 -42.50 18.22
CA ILE A 86 1.04 -41.54 17.30
C ILE A 86 2.54 -41.84 17.24
N THR A 87 3.04 -42.05 16.03
CA THR A 87 4.44 -42.29 15.73
C THR A 87 5.15 -40.95 15.55
N GLU A 88 6.18 -40.70 16.35
CA GLU A 88 7.07 -39.54 16.22
C GLU A 88 8.07 -39.73 15.07
N PRO A 89 8.83 -38.70 14.65
CA PRO A 89 9.84 -38.85 13.61
C PRO A 89 10.91 -39.88 13.98
N GLY A 90 11.26 -40.76 13.04
CA GLY A 90 12.29 -41.79 13.25
C GLY A 90 11.91 -43.19 12.76
N PRO A 91 12.81 -44.18 12.95
CA PRO A 91 12.56 -45.56 12.59
C PRO A 91 11.61 -46.23 13.60
N HIS A 92 10.53 -46.81 13.09
CA HIS A 92 9.52 -47.48 13.89
C HIS A 92 9.23 -48.86 13.31
N TRP A 93 8.81 -49.78 14.17
CA TRP A 93 8.48 -51.14 13.79
C TRP A 93 7.02 -51.44 14.11
N ILE A 94 6.29 -51.93 13.11
CA ILE A 94 4.90 -52.40 13.28
C ILE A 94 4.75 -53.82 12.75
N PRO A 95 4.00 -54.69 13.45
CA PRO A 95 3.67 -56.01 12.93
C PRO A 95 2.64 -55.89 11.79
N PRO A 96 3.00 -56.16 10.53
CA PRO A 96 2.15 -55.86 9.36
C PRO A 96 0.85 -56.67 9.29
N ILE A 97 0.74 -57.77 10.04
CA ILE A 97 -0.46 -58.62 10.09
C ILE A 97 -1.56 -58.00 10.96
N ILE A 98 -1.17 -57.24 11.99
CA ILE A 98 -2.08 -56.76 13.05
C ILE A 98 -2.24 -55.25 13.01
N ALA A 99 -1.23 -54.56 12.50
CA ALA A 99 -1.16 -53.11 12.50
C ALA A 99 -1.14 -52.54 11.08
N SER A 100 -1.87 -51.44 10.87
CA SER A 100 -1.82 -50.63 9.66
C SER A 100 -1.33 -49.22 9.98
N LYS A 101 -0.70 -48.57 9.00
CA LYS A 101 -0.13 -47.21 9.14
C LYS A 101 -0.83 -46.22 8.24
N LYS A 102 -1.07 -45.02 8.75
CA LYS A 102 -1.43 -43.83 7.96
C LYS A 102 -0.44 -42.73 8.28
N ILE A 103 0.23 -42.19 7.27
CA ILE A 103 1.21 -41.11 7.43
C ILE A 103 0.54 -39.82 6.98
N VAL A 104 0.59 -38.78 7.82
CA VAL A 104 0.00 -37.47 7.54
C VAL A 104 1.06 -36.40 7.74
N ASN A 105 1.14 -35.45 6.81
CA ASN A 105 2.06 -34.32 6.91
C ASN A 105 1.46 -33.22 7.81
N VAL A 106 2.17 -32.86 8.87
CA VAL A 106 1.71 -31.88 9.87
C VAL A 106 2.33 -30.49 9.67
N GLN A 107 3.43 -30.40 8.91
CA GLN A 107 4.13 -29.13 8.68
C GLN A 107 3.69 -28.43 7.38
N LYS A 108 3.10 -29.16 6.43
CA LYS A 108 2.61 -28.60 5.18
C LYS A 108 1.41 -27.69 5.43
N ILE A 109 1.50 -26.47 4.93
CA ILE A 109 0.38 -25.52 4.91
C ILE A 109 -0.42 -25.79 3.64
N TYR A 110 -1.72 -25.97 3.83
CA TYR A 110 -2.70 -26.13 2.76
C TYR A 110 -3.48 -24.82 2.64
N MET A 111 -3.84 -24.48 1.40
CA MET A 111 -4.72 -23.35 1.11
C MET A 111 -5.96 -23.86 0.42
N PHE A 112 -7.12 -23.28 0.77
CA PHE A 112 -8.32 -23.44 -0.04
C PHE A 112 -9.00 -22.09 -0.21
N ASP A 113 -9.56 -21.90 -1.40
CA ASP A 113 -10.30 -20.69 -1.74
C ASP A 113 -11.80 -20.96 -1.61
N HIS A 114 -12.53 -19.97 -1.10
CA HIS A 114 -13.97 -20.00 -0.99
C HIS A 114 -14.55 -18.72 -1.56
N THR A 115 -15.48 -18.87 -2.50
CA THR A 115 -16.22 -17.76 -3.12
C THR A 115 -17.70 -17.93 -2.84
N ALA A 116 -18.34 -16.86 -2.39
CA ALA A 116 -19.77 -16.85 -2.14
C ALA A 116 -20.34 -15.45 -2.34
N GLN A 117 -21.53 -15.40 -2.95
CA GLN A 117 -22.33 -14.19 -3.04
C GLN A 117 -23.25 -14.12 -1.82
N MET A 118 -23.28 -12.96 -1.15
CA MET A 118 -24.09 -12.77 0.05
C MET A 118 -24.57 -11.34 0.20
N LEU A 119 -25.47 -11.13 1.16
CA LEU A 119 -26.04 -9.84 1.48
C LEU A 119 -25.35 -9.29 2.73
N THR A 120 -24.95 -8.03 2.70
CA THR A 120 -24.48 -7.28 3.86
C THR A 120 -25.65 -6.80 4.73
N ARG A 121 -25.35 -6.21 5.90
CA ARG A 121 -26.37 -5.66 6.82
C ARG A 121 -27.28 -4.62 6.18
N ASP A 122 -26.74 -3.83 5.26
CA ASP A 122 -27.40 -2.74 4.54
C ASP A 122 -28.03 -3.18 3.20
N ALA A 123 -28.24 -4.49 3.03
CA ALA A 123 -28.89 -5.07 1.86
C ALA A 123 -28.13 -4.88 0.52
N ASN A 124 -26.81 -4.76 0.57
CA ASN A 124 -25.97 -4.79 -0.62
C ASN A 124 -25.54 -6.22 -0.96
N ILE A 125 -25.64 -6.57 -2.25
CA ILE A 125 -25.16 -7.87 -2.75
C ILE A 125 -23.67 -7.74 -3.00
N VAL A 126 -22.89 -8.63 -2.38
CA VAL A 126 -21.43 -8.63 -2.48
C VAL A 126 -20.89 -10.00 -2.82
N ASP A 127 -19.87 -10.02 -3.69
CA ASP A 127 -19.11 -11.21 -4.00
C ASP A 127 -17.88 -11.27 -3.08
N VAL A 128 -17.88 -12.23 -2.17
CA VAL A 128 -16.80 -12.43 -1.20
C VAL A 128 -15.93 -13.58 -1.65
N ALA A 129 -14.65 -13.29 -1.86
CA ALA A 129 -13.62 -14.27 -2.11
C ALA A 129 -12.63 -14.28 -0.95
N LEU A 130 -12.32 -15.47 -0.42
CA LEU A 130 -11.39 -15.63 0.69
C LEU A 130 -10.47 -16.82 0.44
N SER A 131 -9.29 -16.78 1.05
CA SER A 131 -8.36 -17.90 1.07
C SER A 131 -8.00 -18.24 2.52
N VAL A 132 -8.24 -19.48 2.94
CA VAL A 132 -7.88 -19.94 4.29
C VAL A 132 -6.63 -20.80 4.20
N GLN A 133 -5.66 -20.48 5.05
CA GLN A 133 -4.46 -21.29 5.23
C GLN A 133 -4.58 -22.11 6.51
N TYR A 134 -4.45 -23.42 6.37
CA TYR A 134 -4.56 -24.35 7.49
C TYR A 134 -3.45 -25.40 7.47
N ARG A 135 -3.18 -25.98 8.64
CA ARG A 135 -2.27 -27.10 8.81
C ARG A 135 -2.87 -28.14 9.76
N ILE A 136 -2.39 -29.37 9.68
CA ILE A 136 -2.88 -30.46 10.51
C ILE A 136 -2.06 -30.47 11.81
N ARG A 137 -2.69 -30.14 12.95
CA ARG A 137 -2.01 -30.13 14.26
C ARG A 137 -2.01 -31.51 14.90
N SER A 138 -3.17 -32.17 14.95
CA SER A 138 -3.31 -33.51 15.52
C SER A 138 -3.85 -34.49 14.47
N PRO A 139 -3.01 -35.43 14.00
CA PRO A 139 -3.42 -36.39 12.96
C PRO A 139 -4.43 -37.42 13.48
N GLU A 140 -4.49 -37.65 14.79
CA GLU A 140 -5.47 -38.53 15.44
C GLU A 140 -6.90 -37.99 15.24
N LEU A 141 -7.15 -36.77 15.73
CA LEU A 141 -8.46 -36.12 15.61
C LEU A 141 -8.87 -35.94 14.14
N PHE A 142 -7.91 -35.57 13.29
CA PHE A 142 -8.14 -35.39 11.85
C PHE A 142 -8.61 -36.67 11.13
N LEU A 143 -8.09 -37.84 11.52
CA LEU A 143 -8.42 -39.11 10.85
C LEU A 143 -9.63 -39.84 11.42
N PHE A 144 -9.96 -39.62 12.71
CA PHE A 144 -10.95 -40.46 13.41
C PHE A 144 -12.14 -39.70 13.98
N ASN A 145 -12.01 -38.41 14.29
CA ASN A 145 -13.10 -37.69 14.94
C ASN A 145 -14.18 -37.25 13.94
N VAL A 146 -13.75 -36.79 12.75
CA VAL A 146 -14.65 -36.24 11.73
C VAL A 146 -14.48 -37.01 10.43
N ARG A 147 -15.61 -37.41 9.82
CA ARG A 147 -15.63 -38.19 8.56
C ARG A 147 -14.95 -37.45 7.41
N GLU A 148 -15.29 -36.17 7.23
CA GLU A 148 -14.72 -35.31 6.20
C GLU A 148 -14.25 -33.98 6.83
N PRO A 149 -12.98 -33.92 7.29
CA PRO A 149 -12.48 -32.76 8.02
C PRO A 149 -12.36 -31.53 7.12
N LEU A 150 -12.04 -31.71 5.83
CA LEU A 150 -11.97 -30.61 4.86
C LEU A 150 -13.34 -29.96 4.62
N GLY A 151 -14.38 -30.77 4.37
CA GLY A 151 -15.74 -30.28 4.19
C GLY A 151 -16.27 -29.55 5.43
N SER A 152 -15.89 -30.03 6.63
CA SER A 152 -16.25 -29.37 7.89
C SER A 152 -15.60 -28.00 8.04
N VAL A 153 -14.32 -27.86 7.65
CA VAL A 153 -13.64 -26.54 7.62
C VAL A 153 -14.29 -25.63 6.60
N GLN A 154 -14.55 -26.11 5.38
CA GLN A 154 -15.21 -25.32 4.34
C GLN A 154 -16.59 -24.81 4.80
N GLN A 155 -17.38 -25.67 5.43
CA GLN A 155 -18.69 -25.29 5.95
C GLN A 155 -18.60 -24.32 7.13
N ALA A 156 -17.65 -24.52 8.05
CA ALA A 156 -17.40 -23.61 9.15
C ALA A 156 -16.95 -22.23 8.65
N THR A 157 -16.09 -22.20 7.63
CA THR A 157 -15.66 -20.96 6.97
C THR A 157 -16.83 -20.26 6.28
N ALA A 158 -17.65 -20.99 5.51
CA ALA A 158 -18.85 -20.43 4.88
C ALA A 158 -19.83 -19.84 5.92
N SER A 159 -19.95 -20.48 7.08
CA SER A 159 -20.77 -19.98 8.19
C SER A 159 -20.18 -18.72 8.83
N ALA A 160 -18.88 -18.72 9.14
CA ALA A 160 -18.19 -17.59 9.77
C ALA A 160 -18.24 -16.34 8.88
N VAL A 161 -18.03 -16.52 7.58
CA VAL A 161 -18.08 -15.44 6.58
C VAL A 161 -19.48 -14.87 6.49
N ARG A 162 -20.50 -15.74 6.35
CA ARG A 162 -21.90 -15.32 6.31
C ARG A 162 -22.31 -14.57 7.57
N GLN A 163 -21.82 -15.00 8.73
CA GLN A 163 -22.10 -14.33 10.00
C GLN A 163 -21.46 -12.94 10.04
N VAL A 164 -20.17 -12.81 9.75
CA VAL A 164 -19.49 -11.50 9.85
C VAL A 164 -19.99 -10.53 8.79
N VAL A 165 -20.03 -10.96 7.52
CA VAL A 165 -20.45 -10.09 6.40
C VAL A 165 -21.92 -9.65 6.54
N GLY A 166 -22.79 -10.52 7.06
CA GLY A 166 -24.19 -10.18 7.31
C GLY A 166 -24.41 -9.18 8.46
N HIS A 167 -23.45 -8.99 9.35
CA HIS A 167 -23.52 -8.01 10.45
C HIS A 167 -22.78 -6.71 10.16
N THR A 168 -21.94 -6.67 9.11
CA THR A 168 -21.17 -5.50 8.68
C THR A 168 -21.87 -4.75 7.54
N THR A 169 -21.63 -3.44 7.44
CA THR A 169 -22.08 -2.64 6.30
C THR A 169 -21.13 -2.79 5.11
N LEU A 170 -21.55 -2.39 3.90
CA LEU A 170 -20.68 -2.43 2.72
C LEU A 170 -19.44 -1.54 2.89
N ASP A 171 -19.60 -0.33 3.42
CA ASP A 171 -18.53 0.66 3.57
C ASP A 171 -17.41 0.16 4.51
N ASP A 172 -17.80 -0.44 5.64
CA ASP A 172 -16.86 -1.03 6.60
C ASP A 172 -16.03 -2.16 5.96
N VAL A 173 -16.65 -2.94 5.09
CA VAL A 173 -16.02 -4.09 4.44
C VAL A 173 -15.06 -3.67 3.32
N LEU A 174 -15.31 -2.52 2.68
CA LEU A 174 -14.46 -1.95 1.63
C LEU A 174 -13.28 -1.13 2.18
N THR A 175 -13.40 -0.59 3.38
CA THR A 175 -12.41 0.33 3.98
C THR A 175 -11.61 -0.34 5.12
N ASP A 176 -11.66 0.22 6.34
CA ASP A 176 -10.85 -0.16 7.49
C ASP A 176 -11.43 -1.35 8.27
N GLY A 177 -12.74 -1.57 8.16
CA GLY A 177 -13.44 -2.67 8.84
C GLY A 177 -13.01 -4.06 8.35
N ARG A 178 -12.31 -4.17 7.21
CA ARG A 178 -11.77 -5.45 6.72
C ARG A 178 -10.80 -6.11 7.70
N VAL A 179 -9.98 -5.33 8.39
CA VAL A 179 -9.02 -5.86 9.37
C VAL A 179 -9.76 -6.45 10.56
N LEU A 180 -10.75 -5.72 11.08
CA LEU A 180 -11.59 -6.15 12.19
C LEU A 180 -12.44 -7.37 11.82
N ALA A 181 -13.02 -7.38 10.61
CA ALA A 181 -13.79 -8.50 10.09
C ALA A 181 -12.94 -9.77 9.99
N ARG A 182 -11.69 -9.67 9.52
CA ARG A 182 -10.74 -10.78 9.47
C ARG A 182 -10.48 -11.37 10.85
N GLU A 183 -10.22 -10.53 11.84
CA GLU A 183 -9.96 -10.97 13.22
C GLU A 183 -11.17 -11.66 13.84
N GLN A 184 -12.37 -11.08 13.66
CA GLN A 184 -13.62 -11.67 14.13
C GLN A 184 -13.92 -13.01 13.45
N MET A 185 -13.73 -13.12 12.13
CA MET A 185 -13.91 -14.39 11.42
C MET A 185 -12.92 -15.44 11.88
N LEU A 186 -11.64 -15.06 12.07
CA LEU A 186 -10.61 -15.98 12.52
C LEU A 186 -10.94 -16.50 13.93
N ALA A 187 -11.38 -15.63 14.84
CA ALA A 187 -11.82 -16.01 16.19
C ALA A 187 -13.04 -16.95 16.15
N GLN A 188 -14.07 -16.61 15.38
CA GLN A 188 -15.28 -17.42 15.24
C GLN A 188 -14.98 -18.79 14.62
N LEU A 189 -14.14 -18.81 13.59
CA LEU A 189 -13.75 -20.03 12.90
C LEU A 189 -12.91 -20.94 13.80
N LYS A 190 -11.97 -20.39 14.58
CA LYS A 190 -11.23 -21.15 15.61
C LYS A 190 -12.16 -21.76 16.65
N SER A 191 -13.06 -20.97 17.22
CA SER A 191 -14.03 -21.45 18.22
C SER A 191 -14.92 -22.58 17.66
N THR A 192 -15.38 -22.45 16.42
CA THR A 192 -16.18 -23.48 15.75
C THR A 192 -15.38 -24.77 15.48
N LEU A 193 -14.13 -24.65 15.03
CA LEU A 193 -13.28 -25.83 14.79
C LEU A 193 -12.82 -26.54 16.07
N GLU A 194 -12.65 -25.79 17.16
CA GLU A 194 -12.40 -26.36 18.49
C GLU A 194 -13.59 -27.19 18.97
N GLN A 195 -14.82 -26.73 18.73
CA GLN A 195 -16.03 -27.48 19.05
C GLN A 195 -16.14 -28.77 18.24
N TYR A 196 -15.78 -28.74 16.96
CA TYR A 196 -15.78 -29.94 16.10
C TYR A 196 -14.57 -30.85 16.32
N GLN A 197 -13.54 -30.40 17.04
CA GLN A 197 -12.32 -31.15 17.31
C GLN A 197 -11.75 -31.81 16.04
N THR A 198 -11.64 -31.05 14.94
CA THR A 198 -11.19 -31.56 13.63
C THR A 198 -9.68 -31.84 13.58
N GLY A 199 -8.91 -31.40 14.58
CA GLY A 199 -7.44 -31.52 14.62
C GLY A 199 -6.71 -30.61 13.64
N ILE A 200 -7.44 -29.71 12.96
CA ILE A 200 -6.90 -28.70 12.05
C ILE A 200 -6.67 -27.40 12.80
N GLU A 201 -5.54 -26.76 12.54
CA GLU A 201 -5.21 -25.42 13.02
C GLU A 201 -5.18 -24.45 11.84
N ILE A 202 -5.85 -23.31 12.00
CA ILE A 202 -5.85 -22.23 11.02
C ILE A 202 -4.67 -21.31 11.32
N THR A 203 -3.80 -21.16 10.33
CA THR A 203 -2.65 -20.26 10.40
C THR A 203 -3.08 -18.83 10.12
N ASP A 204 -3.76 -18.62 8.99
CA ASP A 204 -4.21 -17.29 8.58
C ASP A 204 -5.43 -17.36 7.65
N LEU A 205 -6.15 -16.24 7.58
CA LEU A 205 -7.29 -16.04 6.70
C LEU A 205 -7.08 -14.76 5.92
N ASN A 206 -7.09 -14.86 4.60
CA ASN A 206 -6.96 -13.72 3.71
C ASN A 206 -8.30 -13.40 3.04
N LEU A 207 -8.79 -12.17 3.22
CA LEU A 207 -9.94 -11.65 2.48
C LEU A 207 -9.47 -10.94 1.23
N GLN A 208 -9.94 -11.41 0.08
CA GLN A 208 -9.77 -10.68 -1.16
C GLN A 208 -10.69 -9.45 -1.17
N PRO A 209 -10.34 -8.39 -1.92
CA PRO A 209 -11.18 -7.21 -2.03
C PRO A 209 -12.56 -7.58 -2.56
N ILE A 210 -13.59 -7.21 -1.82
CA ILE A 210 -14.98 -7.39 -2.22
C ILE A 210 -15.30 -6.39 -3.31
N LYS A 211 -15.93 -6.86 -4.38
CA LYS A 211 -16.32 -6.02 -5.52
C LYS A 211 -17.84 -5.96 -5.60
N PRO A 212 -18.44 -4.78 -5.79
CA PRO A 212 -19.84 -4.67 -6.18
C PRO A 212 -20.10 -5.37 -7.53
N PRO A 213 -21.33 -5.81 -7.80
CA PRO A 213 -21.73 -6.29 -9.11
C PRO A 213 -21.52 -5.22 -10.19
N GLU A 214 -21.10 -5.64 -11.39
CA GLU A 214 -20.76 -4.71 -12.49
C GLU A 214 -21.91 -3.75 -12.87
N ALA A 215 -23.16 -4.15 -12.63
CA ALA A 215 -24.34 -3.36 -12.98
C ALA A 215 -24.47 -2.03 -12.20
N VAL A 216 -23.82 -1.89 -11.03
CA VAL A 216 -23.97 -0.70 -10.16
C VAL A 216 -22.67 0.09 -9.97
N THR A 217 -21.54 -0.41 -10.49
CA THR A 217 -20.22 0.17 -10.25
C THR A 217 -20.13 1.65 -10.65
N GLU A 218 -20.67 2.03 -11.81
CA GLU A 218 -20.60 3.42 -12.31
C GLU A 218 -21.29 4.41 -11.37
N ALA A 219 -22.45 4.05 -10.82
CA ALA A 219 -23.19 4.90 -9.87
C ALA A 219 -22.47 5.01 -8.52
N PHE A 220 -21.80 3.94 -8.07
CA PHE A 220 -20.99 3.96 -6.86
C PHE A 220 -19.74 4.83 -7.05
N ASP A 221 -19.06 4.70 -8.18
CA ASP A 221 -17.87 5.51 -8.50
C ASP A 221 -18.23 7.00 -8.56
N ASP A 222 -19.39 7.36 -9.12
CA ASP A 222 -19.87 8.75 -9.14
C ASP A 222 -20.18 9.26 -7.71
N ALA A 223 -20.83 8.45 -6.87
CA ALA A 223 -21.10 8.81 -5.48
C ALA A 223 -19.82 8.99 -4.65
N ILE A 224 -18.82 8.12 -4.84
CA ILE A 224 -17.50 8.25 -4.20
C ILE A 224 -16.82 9.54 -4.65
N LYS A 225 -16.80 9.79 -5.96
CA LYS A 225 -16.23 11.01 -6.52
C LYS A 225 -16.92 12.26 -5.98
N ALA A 226 -18.24 12.25 -5.85
CA ALA A 226 -18.98 13.36 -5.26
C ALA A 226 -18.61 13.60 -3.79
N ARG A 227 -18.45 12.54 -2.98
CA ARG A 227 -18.00 12.64 -1.58
C ARG A 227 -16.55 13.13 -1.47
N GLU A 228 -15.66 12.65 -2.34
CA GLU A 228 -14.28 13.14 -2.42
C GLU A 228 -14.25 14.61 -2.80
N ASP A 229 -15.06 15.02 -3.78
CA ASP A 229 -15.20 16.40 -4.20
C ASP A 229 -15.68 17.28 -3.04
N GLU A 230 -16.72 16.86 -2.32
CA GLU A 230 -17.23 17.50 -1.10
C GLU A 230 -16.12 17.69 -0.06
N GLN A 231 -15.42 16.61 0.30
CA GLN A 231 -14.35 16.67 1.30
C GLN A 231 -13.21 17.59 0.84
N ARG A 232 -12.86 17.57 -0.46
CA ARG A 232 -11.88 18.49 -1.02
C ARG A 232 -12.35 19.94 -0.93
N TYR A 233 -13.62 20.24 -1.17
CA TYR A 233 -14.15 21.60 -1.03
C TYR A 233 -14.15 22.08 0.42
N ILE A 234 -14.53 21.21 1.36
CA ILE A 234 -14.45 21.50 2.81
C ILE A 234 -13.00 21.81 3.20
N ASN A 235 -12.05 20.95 2.81
CA ASN A 235 -10.63 21.15 3.12
C ASN A 235 -10.08 22.44 2.48
N LYS A 236 -10.48 22.77 1.26
CA LYS A 236 -10.10 24.04 0.60
C LYS A 236 -10.68 25.26 1.32
N ALA A 237 -11.93 25.18 1.79
CA ALA A 237 -12.57 26.24 2.54
C ALA A 237 -11.86 26.48 3.88
N LEU A 238 -11.56 25.42 4.63
CA LEU A 238 -10.80 25.48 5.88
C LEU A 238 -9.39 26.06 5.64
N ALA A 239 -8.68 25.57 4.63
CA ALA A 239 -7.36 26.09 4.29
C ALA A 239 -7.39 27.58 3.89
N TYR A 240 -8.45 28.03 3.23
CA TYR A 240 -8.65 29.43 2.87
C TYR A 240 -8.91 30.30 4.11
N GLU A 241 -9.77 29.84 5.02
CA GLU A 241 -10.03 30.50 6.30
C GLU A 241 -8.74 30.65 7.12
N GLU A 242 -8.01 29.55 7.32
CA GLU A 242 -6.75 29.53 8.05
C GLU A 242 -5.72 30.46 7.41
N LYS A 243 -5.63 30.48 6.06
CA LYS A 243 -4.74 31.37 5.32
C LYS A 243 -5.06 32.84 5.59
N ILE A 244 -6.34 33.23 5.61
CA ILE A 244 -6.74 34.61 5.91
C ILE A 244 -6.33 34.98 7.34
N VAL A 245 -6.66 34.14 8.31
CA VAL A 245 -6.36 34.39 9.73
C VAL A 245 -4.85 34.51 9.93
N LEU A 246 -4.05 33.63 9.35
CA LEU A 246 -2.59 33.65 9.46
C LEU A 246 -1.98 34.88 8.78
N THR A 247 -2.49 35.25 7.60
CA THR A 247 -2.04 36.46 6.88
C THR A 247 -2.36 37.72 7.67
N ALA A 248 -3.56 37.81 8.25
CA ALA A 248 -3.98 38.93 9.08
C ALA A 248 -3.10 39.05 10.34
N LYS A 249 -2.85 37.93 11.04
CA LYS A 249 -1.93 37.88 12.19
C LYS A 249 -0.50 38.26 11.79
N GLY A 250 -0.01 37.78 10.66
CA GLY A 250 1.31 38.12 10.12
C GLY A 250 1.45 39.61 9.82
N ARG A 251 0.45 40.21 9.17
CA ARG A 251 0.40 41.66 8.90
C ARG A 251 0.37 42.48 10.19
N SER A 252 -0.46 42.10 11.17
CA SER A 252 -0.52 42.77 12.47
C SER A 252 0.83 42.73 13.18
N LYS A 253 1.48 41.55 13.26
CA LYS A 253 2.83 41.44 13.83
C LYS A 253 3.86 42.27 13.07
N ARG A 254 3.81 42.29 11.73
CA ARG A 254 4.71 43.10 10.91
C ARG A 254 4.61 44.59 11.23
N ILE A 255 3.38 45.11 11.33
CA ILE A 255 3.13 46.53 11.66
C ILE A 255 3.69 46.87 13.04
N LEU A 256 3.47 46.01 14.04
CA LEU A 256 4.03 46.21 15.38
C LEU A 256 5.57 46.24 15.36
N GLN A 257 6.19 45.29 14.67
CA GLN A 257 7.65 45.22 14.56
C GLN A 257 8.23 46.42 13.79
N GLU A 258 7.55 46.90 12.75
CA GLU A 258 7.94 48.13 12.03
C GLU A 258 7.83 49.36 12.92
N ALA A 259 6.77 49.47 13.72
CA ALA A 259 6.58 50.57 14.67
C ALA A 259 7.66 50.56 15.76
N ASP A 260 7.99 49.39 16.33
CA ASP A 260 9.05 49.25 17.31
C ASP A 260 10.43 49.54 16.72
N ALA A 261 10.72 49.03 15.52
CA ALA A 261 11.96 49.33 14.81
C ALA A 261 12.10 50.84 14.53
N TYR A 262 11.01 51.51 14.13
CA TYR A 262 11.01 52.96 13.92
C TYR A 262 11.24 53.72 15.23
N ARG A 263 10.53 53.34 16.31
CA ARG A 263 10.73 53.93 17.65
C ARG A 263 12.18 53.80 18.08
N GLN A 264 12.76 52.60 17.96
CA GLN A 264 14.13 52.33 18.36
C GLN A 264 15.14 53.08 17.47
N LYS A 265 14.88 53.18 16.17
CA LYS A 265 15.69 54.01 15.24
C LYS A 265 15.71 55.48 15.68
N VAL A 266 14.56 56.06 16.02
CA VAL A 266 14.47 57.46 16.46
C VAL A 266 15.21 57.67 17.78
N MET A 267 15.02 56.76 18.76
CA MET A 267 15.72 56.81 20.04
C MET A 267 17.24 56.69 19.87
N MET A 268 17.70 55.75 19.03
CA MET A 268 19.13 55.56 18.76
C MET A 268 19.74 56.74 18.00
N ALA A 269 19.01 57.34 17.05
CA ALA A 269 19.47 58.55 16.35
C ALA A 269 19.63 59.73 17.32
N ALA A 270 18.63 59.97 18.17
CA ALA A 270 18.70 61.01 19.19
C ALA A 270 19.86 60.78 20.18
N GLN A 271 20.08 59.53 20.60
CA GLN A 271 21.20 59.16 21.46
C GLN A 271 22.55 59.38 20.77
N ALA A 272 22.68 58.99 19.50
CA ALA A 272 23.89 59.21 18.71
C ALA A 272 24.21 60.70 18.53
N ASP A 273 23.18 61.54 18.33
CA ASP A 273 23.33 63.00 18.24
C ASP A 273 23.81 63.59 19.58
N ILE A 274 23.24 63.13 20.71
CA ILE A 274 23.68 63.54 22.05
C ILE A 274 25.12 63.12 22.31
N GLU A 275 25.49 61.88 22.01
CA GLU A 275 26.85 61.36 22.20
C GLU A 275 27.87 62.13 21.34
N SER A 276 27.51 62.40 20.09
CA SER A 276 28.32 63.23 19.18
C SER A 276 28.50 64.64 19.73
N TYR A 277 27.42 65.26 20.25
CA TYR A 277 27.48 66.58 20.87
C TYR A 277 28.35 66.59 22.13
N LEU A 278 28.17 65.63 23.04
CA LEU A 278 28.94 65.51 24.27
C LEU A 278 30.44 65.30 24.00
N ALA A 279 30.79 64.54 22.96
CA ALA A 279 32.17 64.36 22.54
C ALA A 279 32.83 65.66 22.05
N LEU A 280 32.08 66.55 21.40
CA LEU A 280 32.58 67.83 20.87
C LEU A 280 32.57 68.97 21.91
N LEU A 281 31.65 68.93 22.86
CA LEU A 281 31.47 69.95 23.91
C LEU A 281 32.76 70.34 24.67
N PRO A 282 33.66 69.42 25.11
CA PRO A 282 34.89 69.81 25.81
C PRO A 282 35.87 70.56 24.90
N GLN A 283 35.88 70.25 23.60
CA GLN A 283 36.74 70.93 22.63
C GLN A 283 36.23 72.35 22.37
N HIS A 284 34.93 72.51 22.16
CA HIS A 284 34.29 73.81 21.98
C HIS A 284 34.46 74.71 23.21
N LYS A 285 34.33 74.17 24.44
CA LYS A 285 34.56 74.92 25.69
C LYS A 285 35.99 75.47 25.82
N ARG A 286 37.00 74.81 25.23
CA ARG A 286 38.40 75.28 25.26
C ARG A 286 38.65 76.42 24.28
N ALA A 287 38.08 76.36 23.07
CA ALA A 287 38.32 77.33 22.01
C ALA A 287 37.12 77.47 21.06
N PRO A 288 36.12 78.32 21.38
CA PRO A 288 34.85 78.35 20.64
C PRO A 288 35.01 78.77 19.18
N LYS A 289 35.69 79.90 18.93
CA LYS A 289 35.81 80.48 17.57
C LYS A 289 36.48 79.56 16.54
N ILE A 290 37.45 78.74 16.96
CA ILE A 290 38.21 77.86 16.06
C ILE A 290 37.40 76.58 15.77
N THR A 291 36.72 76.04 16.78
CA THR A 291 35.85 74.87 16.62
C THR A 291 34.67 75.16 15.70
N ASP A 292 34.02 76.32 15.84
CA ASP A 292 32.91 76.74 14.98
C ASP A 292 33.34 76.90 13.52
N PHE A 293 34.47 77.57 13.29
CA PHE A 293 35.01 77.76 11.95
C PHE A 293 35.39 76.42 11.29
N ARG A 294 35.97 75.49 12.06
CA ARG A 294 36.30 74.14 11.57
C ARG A 294 35.06 73.34 11.22
N LEU A 295 34.05 73.33 12.08
CA LEU A 295 32.79 72.62 11.83
C LEU A 295 32.08 73.17 10.60
N TYR A 296 32.02 74.50 10.44
CA TYR A 296 31.45 75.14 9.28
C TYR A 296 32.19 74.77 7.98
N THR A 297 33.53 74.84 8.00
CA THR A 297 34.34 74.49 6.82
C THR A 297 34.19 73.01 6.46
N ALA A 298 34.15 72.11 7.45
CA ALA A 298 33.91 70.68 7.23
C ALA A 298 32.48 70.39 6.71
N ALA A 299 31.47 71.10 7.21
CA ALA A 299 30.10 71.01 6.71
C ALA A 299 30.02 71.48 5.25
N LEU A 300 30.66 72.60 4.92
CA LEU A 300 30.76 73.06 3.54
C LEU A 300 31.49 72.05 2.65
N GLU A 301 32.62 71.49 3.08
CA GLU A 301 33.36 70.46 2.33
C GLU A 301 32.50 69.22 2.07
N ASN A 302 31.73 68.75 3.06
CA ASN A 302 30.80 67.63 2.90
C ASN A 302 29.64 67.95 1.94
N VAL A 303 29.05 69.15 2.04
CA VAL A 303 27.98 69.56 1.12
C VAL A 303 28.52 69.74 -0.30
N PHE A 304 29.67 70.41 -0.46
CA PHE A 304 30.28 70.66 -1.77
C PHE A 304 30.83 69.40 -2.43
N SER A 305 31.30 68.41 -1.66
CA SER A 305 31.71 67.10 -2.23
C SER A 305 30.52 66.29 -2.74
N SER A 306 29.34 66.43 -2.12
CA SER A 306 28.10 65.77 -2.56
C SER A 306 27.32 66.53 -3.65
N ALA A 307 27.64 67.81 -3.86
CA ALA A 307 27.00 68.64 -4.88
C ALA A 307 27.57 68.34 -6.28
N ARG A 308 26.68 68.07 -7.24
CA ARG A 308 27.08 67.88 -8.65
C ARG A 308 27.51 69.22 -9.23
N LYS A 309 28.82 69.39 -9.43
CA LYS A 309 29.39 70.59 -10.07
C LYS A 309 29.16 70.51 -11.58
N ILE A 310 28.36 71.43 -12.11
CA ILE A 310 28.18 71.59 -13.56
C ILE A 310 28.93 72.87 -13.94
N MET A 311 29.93 72.77 -14.81
CA MET A 311 30.63 73.92 -15.38
C MET A 311 29.98 74.25 -16.72
N VAL A 312 29.52 75.48 -16.90
CA VAL A 312 28.99 75.96 -18.18
C VAL A 312 30.05 76.86 -18.81
N GLU A 313 30.60 76.43 -19.94
CA GLU A 313 31.56 77.19 -20.74
C GLU A 313 30.79 78.27 -21.53
N GLY A 314 31.01 79.53 -21.20
CA GLY A 314 30.48 80.68 -21.92
C GLY A 314 31.63 81.63 -22.22
N ASP A 315 31.73 82.02 -23.49
CA ASP A 315 32.86 82.76 -24.07
C ASP A 315 33.28 83.91 -23.15
N ASN A 316 34.39 83.69 -22.46
CA ASN A 316 35.14 84.61 -21.62
C ASN A 316 34.73 84.90 -20.15
N ARG A 317 33.81 84.15 -19.52
CA ARG A 317 33.70 84.07 -18.04
C ARG A 317 33.16 82.72 -17.57
N ALA A 318 34.02 81.85 -17.02
CA ALA A 318 33.60 80.62 -16.36
C ALA A 318 32.81 80.94 -15.07
N GLN A 319 31.49 80.79 -15.12
CA GLN A 319 30.63 80.88 -13.93
C GLN A 319 30.32 79.47 -13.41
N VAL A 320 30.79 79.16 -12.21
CA VAL A 320 30.47 77.90 -11.52
C VAL A 320 29.12 78.07 -10.83
N MET A 321 28.07 77.52 -11.43
CA MET A 321 26.75 77.46 -10.80
C MET A 321 26.64 76.16 -9.99
N VAL A 322 26.52 76.28 -8.67
CA VAL A 322 26.22 75.13 -7.80
C VAL A 322 24.72 74.98 -7.72
N TRP A 323 24.18 73.89 -8.29
CA TRP A 323 22.76 73.58 -8.17
C TRP A 323 22.52 72.78 -6.88
N PRO A 324 21.65 73.23 -5.95
CA PRO A 324 21.31 72.43 -4.79
C PRO A 324 20.56 71.16 -5.24
N ASN A 325 21.04 69.99 -4.81
CA ASN A 325 20.37 68.72 -5.10
C ASN A 325 18.93 68.75 -4.58
N ALA A 326 17.95 68.75 -5.48
CA ALA A 326 16.51 68.79 -5.17
C ALA A 326 15.95 67.46 -4.64
N GLN A 327 16.72 66.69 -3.87
CA GLN A 327 16.31 65.37 -3.37
C GLN A 327 15.70 65.42 -1.94
N HIS A 328 15.64 66.60 -1.31
CA HIS A 328 15.09 66.75 0.06
C HIS A 328 13.90 67.72 0.17
N MET A 329 13.16 67.99 -0.91
CA MET A 329 11.77 68.43 -0.76
C MET A 329 10.89 67.19 -0.56
N PRO A 330 10.03 67.12 0.47
CA PRO A 330 8.99 66.09 0.51
C PRO A 330 8.12 66.30 -0.72
N ARG A 331 8.23 65.37 -1.68
CA ARG A 331 7.32 65.28 -2.82
C ARG A 331 5.93 65.05 -2.23
N ILE A 332 5.11 66.08 -2.15
CA ILE A 332 3.67 65.89 -2.03
C ILE A 332 3.27 65.30 -3.38
N GLU A 333 3.16 63.98 -3.44
CA GLU A 333 2.51 63.29 -4.54
C GLU A 333 1.04 63.71 -4.54
N THR A 334 0.72 64.75 -5.31
CA THR A 334 -0.64 64.91 -5.80
C THR A 334 -0.91 63.74 -6.73
N GLN A 335 -1.50 62.67 -6.20
CA GLN A 335 -2.03 61.58 -6.99
C GLN A 335 -2.96 62.18 -8.05
N LYS A 336 -2.52 62.14 -9.31
CA LYS A 336 -3.41 62.28 -10.46
C LYS A 336 -4.40 61.13 -10.38
N ILE A 337 -5.61 61.42 -9.92
CA ILE A 337 -6.79 60.55 -10.10
C ILE A 337 -7.21 60.67 -11.57
N THR A 338 -6.35 60.26 -12.51
CA THR A 338 -6.69 60.08 -13.92
C THR A 338 -5.62 59.17 -14.52
N GLY A 339 -5.85 57.85 -14.55
CA GLY A 339 -4.95 56.90 -15.21
C GLY A 339 -5.07 55.45 -14.78
N THR A 340 -5.55 55.18 -13.55
CA THR A 340 -5.54 53.81 -12.98
C THR A 340 -6.94 53.25 -12.70
N LEU A 341 -7.92 53.60 -13.54
CA LEU A 341 -9.17 52.85 -13.66
C LEU A 341 -9.32 52.16 -15.03
N ALA A 342 -8.36 52.34 -15.96
CA ALA A 342 -8.38 51.70 -17.27
C ALA A 342 -7.44 50.49 -17.40
N ALA A 343 -6.53 50.25 -16.45
CA ALA A 343 -5.55 49.17 -16.52
C ALA A 343 -5.87 47.94 -15.64
N ASN A 344 -6.80 48.07 -14.67
CA ASN A 344 -7.23 46.96 -13.81
C ASN A 344 -8.58 46.34 -14.21
N ALA A 345 -9.16 46.74 -15.34
CA ALA A 345 -10.31 46.05 -15.94
C ALA A 345 -9.90 45.06 -17.05
N ALA A 346 -8.60 44.84 -17.28
CA ALA A 346 -8.07 43.97 -18.33
C ALA A 346 -7.24 42.78 -17.80
N ALA A 347 -7.29 42.50 -16.49
CA ALA A 347 -6.55 41.40 -15.85
C ALA A 347 -7.45 40.45 -15.05
N GLU A 348 -8.72 40.33 -15.42
CA GLU A 348 -9.61 39.29 -14.92
C GLU A 348 -10.37 38.70 -16.12
N ASN A 349 -10.20 37.40 -16.33
CA ASN A 349 -10.63 36.54 -17.46
C ASN A 349 -9.59 36.31 -18.58
N LEU A 350 -8.77 35.26 -18.43
CA LEU A 350 -8.92 34.07 -19.28
C LEU A 350 -8.29 32.83 -18.62
N PRO A 351 -8.88 31.63 -18.80
CA PRO A 351 -8.43 30.39 -18.18
C PRO A 351 -7.19 29.80 -18.87
N ASP A 352 -6.47 29.01 -18.09
CA ASP A 352 -5.36 28.14 -18.51
C ASP A 352 -5.84 27.15 -19.60
N GLN A 353 -5.47 27.42 -20.85
CA GLN A 353 -5.56 26.44 -21.95
C GLN A 353 -4.19 25.81 -22.17
N SER A 354 -3.92 24.78 -21.38
CA SER A 354 -2.85 23.81 -21.60
C SER A 354 -3.39 22.38 -21.50
N ALA A 355 -4.49 22.12 -22.21
CA ALA A 355 -4.91 20.79 -22.63
C ALA A 355 -5.48 20.87 -24.05
N LEU A 356 -5.13 19.91 -24.90
CA LEU A 356 -5.60 19.69 -26.29
C LEU A 356 -4.86 20.44 -27.41
N LYS A 357 -3.60 20.06 -27.63
CA LYS A 357 -3.10 19.90 -29.00
C LYS A 357 -3.46 18.49 -29.47
N HIS A 358 -4.64 18.28 -30.05
CA HIS A 358 -4.87 17.27 -31.09
C HIS A 358 -6.14 17.65 -31.87
N THR A 359 -6.04 17.51 -33.19
CA THR A 359 -7.13 17.52 -34.19
C THR A 359 -7.49 18.87 -34.83
N THR A 360 -6.69 19.23 -35.83
CA THR A 360 -7.12 20.03 -36.98
C THR A 360 -8.04 19.18 -37.86
N SER A 361 -9.26 19.62 -38.15
CA SER A 361 -9.75 19.83 -39.54
C SER A 361 -11.27 20.00 -39.65
N ARG A 362 -11.63 20.88 -40.61
CA ARG A 362 -12.81 20.88 -41.50
C ARG A 362 -14.08 21.67 -41.13
N LEU A 363 -14.41 22.56 -42.09
CA LEU A 363 -15.75 22.88 -42.67
C LEU A 363 -16.73 23.67 -41.77
N THR A 364 -17.62 24.57 -42.19
CA THR A 364 -17.85 25.49 -43.33
C THR A 364 -19.11 26.30 -42.96
N SER A 365 -19.15 27.58 -43.35
CA SER A 365 -20.34 28.41 -43.69
C SER A 365 -21.32 28.93 -42.60
N PRO A 366 -22.04 30.05 -42.85
CA PRO A 366 -22.83 30.77 -41.84
C PRO A 366 -24.36 30.77 -42.07
N HIS A 367 -25.15 30.85 -41.00
CA HIS A 367 -26.61 31.11 -40.96
C HIS A 367 -26.98 31.37 -39.48
N SER A 368 -27.98 32.12 -39.01
CA SER A 368 -28.95 33.10 -39.50
C SER A 368 -29.67 33.65 -38.25
N THR A 369 -30.00 34.94 -38.32
CA THR A 369 -31.05 35.75 -37.66
C THR A 369 -31.98 35.21 -36.54
N ARG A 370 -32.29 36.19 -35.64
CA ARG A 370 -33.57 36.51 -34.96
C ARG A 370 -34.00 35.73 -33.71
N GLY A 371 -34.35 36.50 -32.68
CA GLY A 371 -35.21 36.08 -31.57
C GLY A 371 -35.28 37.09 -30.42
N THR A 372 -36.20 38.03 -30.52
CA THR A 372 -36.58 39.06 -29.53
C THR A 372 -37.48 38.51 -28.39
N TYR A 373 -37.52 39.25 -27.28
CA TYR A 373 -38.49 39.29 -26.15
C TYR A 373 -38.27 38.35 -24.94
N SER A 374 -37.99 38.93 -23.76
CA SER A 374 -38.98 39.23 -22.71
C SER A 374 -38.31 39.64 -21.38
N ALA A 375 -39.01 40.48 -20.61
CA ALA A 375 -38.57 41.27 -19.46
C ALA A 375 -38.42 40.48 -18.13
N PRO A 376 -37.72 41.04 -17.11
CA PRO A 376 -37.52 40.39 -15.81
C PRO A 376 -38.66 40.66 -14.81
N LEU A 377 -39.04 39.63 -14.06
CA LEU A 377 -39.95 39.73 -12.91
C LEU A 377 -39.15 39.91 -11.62
N ASN A 378 -39.39 41.06 -11.01
CA ASN A 378 -38.89 41.52 -9.73
C ASN A 378 -39.88 41.05 -8.64
N LEU A 379 -39.42 40.36 -7.60
CA LEU A 379 -40.21 40.12 -6.39
C LEU A 379 -39.36 40.37 -5.14
N SER A 380 -39.69 41.47 -4.48
CA SER A 380 -39.25 41.83 -3.13
C SER A 380 -40.24 41.32 -2.08
N ARG A 381 -39.70 40.97 -0.89
CA ARG A 381 -40.31 41.07 0.46
C ARG A 381 -41.51 40.19 0.84
N SER A 382 -41.32 39.41 1.91
CA SER A 382 -41.93 39.61 3.26
C SER A 382 -41.23 38.68 4.27
N ARG A 383 -40.54 39.17 5.30
CA ARG A 383 -41.03 39.30 6.70
C ARG A 383 -42.23 38.41 7.07
N THR A 384 -41.96 37.38 7.86
CA THR A 384 -42.42 37.21 9.25
C THR A 384 -41.40 36.36 10.00
#